data_AF-A0A522EYK2-F1
#
_entry.id   AF-A0A522EYK2-F1
#
_cell.length_a   1.000
_cell.length_b   1.000
_cell.length_c   1.000
_cell.angle_alpha   90.00
_cell.angle_beta   90.00
_cell.angle_gamma   90.00
#
_symmetry.space_group_name_H-M   'P 1'
#
loop_
_entity.id
_entity.type
_entity.pdbx_description
1 polymer ?
#
loop_
_entity_poly.entity_id
_entity_poly.type
_entity_poly.pdbx_seq_one_letter_code
_entity_poly.pdbx_strand_id
1 'polypeptide(L)'
;MTITDYTNNYLKYDNMSIWEIKNLDDLFKAHESMLDIFEKEYGFPYSQLKEQRENVKDADIVIVSKLLDHFGDKHFFVFSYNDKHHNDLKTLQDKKAINFGIDIHVVNPQRIYVLEMDKTQDLKVYDTV
;
A
#
# COMPACT_ATOMS: atom_id res chain seq x y z
N MET A 1 5.50 7.36 -0.07
CA MET A 1 4.89 7.67 -1.39
C MET A 1 4.30 6.42 -2.03
N THR A 2 3.05 6.48 -2.47
CA THR A 2 2.30 5.37 -3.04
C THR A 2 2.49 5.32 -4.55
N ILE A 3 2.75 4.12 -5.06
CA ILE A 3 2.97 3.84 -6.48
C ILE A 3 1.69 3.27 -7.07
N THR A 4 1.39 3.60 -8.33
CA THR A 4 0.21 3.09 -9.05
C THR A 4 0.58 2.29 -10.31
N ASP A 5 1.83 2.38 -10.77
CA ASP A 5 2.33 1.70 -11.97
C ASP A 5 3.51 0.77 -11.66
N TYR A 6 3.28 -0.14 -10.71
CA TYR A 6 4.31 -1.06 -10.23
C TYR A 6 4.71 -2.09 -11.30
N THR A 7 3.77 -2.57 -12.11
CA THR A 7 4.03 -3.56 -13.19
C THR A 7 5.14 -3.13 -14.15
N ASN A 8 5.25 -1.83 -14.44
CA ASN A 8 6.26 -1.30 -15.35
C ASN A 8 7.57 -0.90 -14.66
N ASN A 9 7.56 -0.78 -13.33
CA ASN A 9 8.66 -0.17 -12.58
C ASN A 9 9.20 -1.05 -11.45
N TYR A 10 8.73 -2.29 -11.32
CA TYR A 10 9.06 -3.17 -10.19
C TYR A 10 10.56 -3.38 -9.97
N LEU A 11 11.37 -3.34 -11.05
CA LEU A 11 12.84 -3.45 -10.99
C LEU A 11 13.53 -2.28 -10.28
N LYS A 12 12.82 -1.17 -10.06
CA LYS A 12 13.32 0.03 -9.34
C LYS A 12 13.17 -0.09 -7.83
N TYR A 13 12.70 -1.23 -7.33
CA TYR A 13 12.37 -1.42 -5.93
C TYR A 13 12.91 -2.74 -5.39
N ASP A 14 13.33 -2.73 -4.13
CA ASP A 14 13.86 -3.89 -3.41
C ASP A 14 13.44 -3.83 -1.93
N ASN A 15 13.89 -4.77 -1.11
CA ASN A 15 13.56 -4.91 0.32
C ASN A 15 12.04 -4.96 0.57
N MET A 16 11.35 -5.76 -0.23
CA MET A 16 9.89 -5.83 -0.23
C MET A 16 9.34 -6.51 1.03
N SER A 17 8.33 -5.90 1.63
CA SER A 17 7.56 -6.46 2.75
C SER A 17 6.08 -6.23 2.54
N ILE A 18 5.24 -7.24 2.81
CA ILE A 18 3.78 -7.09 2.73
C ILE A 18 3.20 -6.97 4.13
N TRP A 19 2.36 -5.96 4.30
CA TRP A 19 1.54 -5.76 5.48
C TRP A 19 0.08 -6.08 5.17
N GLU A 20 -0.58 -6.67 6.14
CA GLU A 20 -1.99 -6.99 6.07
C GLU A 20 -2.78 -6.12 7.05
N ILE A 21 -3.68 -5.30 6.52
CA ILE A 21 -4.53 -4.38 7.29
C ILE A 21 -5.95 -4.93 7.28
N LYS A 22 -6.42 -5.37 8.45
CA LYS A 22 -7.76 -5.93 8.61
C LYS A 22 -8.85 -4.86 8.51
N ASN A 23 -8.57 -3.67 9.05
CA ASN A 23 -9.44 -2.50 9.04
C ASN A 23 -8.63 -1.28 9.51
N LEU A 24 -9.22 -0.09 9.41
CA LEU A 24 -8.58 1.16 9.84
C LEU A 24 -8.29 1.18 11.36
N ASP A 25 -9.16 0.61 12.21
CA ASP A 25 -8.93 0.57 13.66
C ASP A 25 -7.64 -0.17 14.02
N ASP A 26 -7.38 -1.31 13.37
CA ASP A 26 -6.15 -2.09 13.58
C ASP A 26 -4.91 -1.34 13.09
N LEU A 27 -5.01 -0.59 11.98
CA LEU A 27 -3.92 0.26 11.49
C LEU A 27 -3.55 1.34 12.51
N PHE A 28 -4.54 2.07 13.03
CA PHE A 28 -4.30 3.17 13.98
C PHE A 28 -3.82 2.67 15.34
N LYS A 29 -4.22 1.48 15.78
CA LYS A 29 -3.68 0.85 16.99
C LYS A 29 -2.21 0.45 16.85
N ALA A 30 -1.81 -0.02 15.67
CA ALA A 30 -0.44 -0.41 15.40
C ALA A 30 0.48 0.79 15.20
N HIS A 31 -0.06 1.91 14.70
CA HIS A 31 0.70 3.11 14.35
C HIS A 31 -0.02 4.38 14.82
N GLU A 32 0.22 4.80 16.06
CA GLU A 32 -0.40 6.01 16.62
C GLU A 32 -0.13 7.27 15.76
N SER A 33 1.05 7.36 15.12
CA SER A 33 1.38 8.47 14.22
C SER A 33 0.43 8.61 13.02
N MET A 34 -0.25 7.53 12.62
CA MET A 34 -1.25 7.58 11.54
C MET A 34 -2.49 8.37 11.95
N LEU A 35 -2.84 8.43 13.25
CA LEU A 35 -3.96 9.23 13.74
C LEU A 35 -3.68 10.72 13.52
N ASP A 36 -2.50 11.19 13.89
CA ASP A 36 -2.10 12.59 13.70
C ASP A 36 -2.11 13.00 12.22
N ILE A 37 -1.71 12.09 11.33
CA ILE A 37 -1.73 12.32 9.87
C ILE A 37 -3.17 12.36 9.38
N PHE A 38 -4.03 11.45 9.84
CA PHE A 38 -5.45 11.43 9.49
C PHE A 38 -6.14 12.75 9.87
N GLU A 39 -5.92 13.25 11.09
CA GLU A 39 -6.52 14.50 11.54
C GLU A 39 -6.07 15.70 10.72
N LYS A 40 -4.79 15.72 10.30
CA LYS A 40 -4.26 16.77 9.42
C LYS A 40 -4.83 16.70 8.01
N GLU A 41 -4.99 15.50 7.46
CA GLU A 41 -5.47 15.28 6.09
C GLU A 41 -6.98 15.58 5.96
N TYR A 42 -7.77 15.15 6.95
CA TYR A 42 -9.23 15.22 6.90
C TYR A 42 -9.83 16.37 7.74
N GLY A 43 -9.03 16.99 8.62
CA GLY A 43 -9.44 18.15 9.43
C GLY A 43 -10.31 17.81 10.65
N PHE A 44 -10.43 16.52 11.02
CA PHE A 44 -11.20 16.09 12.19
C PHE A 44 -10.65 14.77 12.78
N PRO A 45 -10.92 14.45 14.06
CA PRO A 45 -10.48 13.21 14.72
C PRO A 45 -11.02 11.93 14.08
N TYR A 46 -10.20 10.88 13.99
CA TYR A 46 -10.64 9.59 13.45
C TYR A 46 -11.88 9.02 14.17
N SER A 47 -12.04 9.29 15.47
CA SER A 47 -13.23 8.89 16.24
C SER A 47 -14.55 9.44 15.66
N GLN A 48 -14.49 10.55 14.93
CA GLN A 48 -15.64 11.18 14.27
C GLN A 48 -15.84 10.69 12.83
N LEU A 49 -14.99 9.82 12.28
CA LEU A 49 -15.11 9.33 10.90
C LEU A 49 -16.47 8.69 10.63
N LYS A 50 -17.07 7.99 11.60
CA LYS A 50 -18.40 7.40 11.44
C LYS A 50 -19.49 8.45 11.22
N GLU A 51 -19.39 9.57 11.93
CA GLU A 51 -20.34 10.70 11.82
C GLU A 51 -20.05 11.53 10.57
N GLN A 52 -18.78 11.63 10.18
CA GLN A 52 -18.30 12.36 9.01
C GLN A 52 -18.24 11.49 7.74
N ARG A 53 -18.76 10.25 7.75
CA ARG A 53 -18.59 9.31 6.64
C ARG A 53 -19.26 9.78 5.36
N GLU A 54 -20.31 10.58 5.48
CA GLU A 54 -20.95 11.23 4.32
C GLU A 54 -20.04 12.30 3.67
N ASN A 55 -19.16 12.92 4.46
CA ASN A 55 -18.19 13.92 4.00
C ASN A 55 -16.91 13.26 3.46
N VAL A 56 -16.55 12.07 3.95
CA VAL A 56 -15.42 11.27 3.45
C VAL A 56 -15.91 10.26 2.41
N LYS A 57 -15.84 10.65 1.13
CA LYS A 57 -16.18 9.77 -0.01
C LYS A 57 -15.12 8.71 -0.32
N ASP A 58 -13.95 8.82 0.32
CA ASP A 58 -12.85 7.89 0.12
C ASP A 58 -13.20 6.52 0.72
N ALA A 59 -12.97 5.46 -0.05
CA ALA A 59 -12.96 4.11 0.49
C ALA A 59 -11.74 3.91 1.39
N ASP A 60 -11.79 2.94 2.30
CA ASP A 60 -10.74 2.74 3.30
C ASP A 60 -9.36 2.51 2.66
N ILE A 61 -9.28 1.83 1.51
CA ILE A 61 -8.04 1.67 0.75
C ILE A 61 -7.43 3.01 0.28
N VAL A 62 -8.29 3.97 -0.09
CA VAL A 62 -7.87 5.32 -0.51
C VAL A 62 -7.38 6.12 0.70
N ILE A 63 -8.07 5.98 1.85
CA ILE A 63 -7.64 6.58 3.12
C ILE A 63 -6.23 6.06 3.47
N VAL A 64 -6.03 4.75 3.48
CA VAL A 64 -4.72 4.13 3.74
C VAL A 64 -3.65 4.65 2.79
N SER A 65 -3.94 4.70 1.48
CA SER A 65 -3.00 5.22 0.48
C SER A 65 -2.59 6.67 0.77
N LYS A 66 -3.54 7.55 1.11
CA LYS A 66 -3.25 8.96 1.42
C LYS A 66 -2.39 9.08 2.68
N LEU A 67 -2.68 8.32 3.73
CA LEU A 67 -1.90 8.35 4.96
C LEU A 67 -0.45 7.91 4.72
N LEU A 68 -0.25 6.87 3.91
CA LEU A 68 1.09 6.36 3.57
C LEU A 68 1.90 7.35 2.70
N ASP A 69 1.25 8.25 1.97
CA ASP A 69 1.95 9.28 1.18
C ASP A 69 2.71 10.29 2.03
N HIS A 70 2.31 10.48 3.30
CA HIS A 70 3.03 11.34 4.24
C HIS A 70 4.39 10.76 4.68
N PHE A 71 4.63 9.46 4.46
CA PHE A 71 5.92 8.81 4.70
C PHE A 71 6.76 8.90 3.41
N GLY A 72 7.54 9.98 3.33
CA GLY A 72 8.31 10.35 2.13
C GLY A 72 9.59 9.55 1.90
N ASP A 73 10.05 8.79 2.88
CA ASP A 73 11.26 7.97 2.84
C ASP A 73 11.03 6.57 2.27
N LYS A 74 9.79 6.09 2.29
CA LYS A 74 9.38 4.75 1.84
C LYS A 74 8.45 4.80 0.64
N HIS A 75 8.44 3.71 -0.12
CA HIS A 75 7.52 3.52 -1.23
C HIS A 75 6.50 2.45 -0.89
N PHE A 76 5.24 2.69 -1.24
CA PHE A 76 4.13 1.80 -0.90
C PHE A 76 3.34 1.44 -2.15
N PHE A 77 2.81 0.24 -2.20
CA PHE A 77 1.85 -0.18 -3.22
C PHE A 77 0.66 -0.83 -2.52
N VAL A 78 -0.47 -0.14 -2.54
CA VAL A 78 -1.68 -0.55 -1.82
C VAL A 78 -2.62 -1.29 -2.77
N PHE A 79 -3.09 -2.46 -2.35
CA PHE A 79 -3.98 -3.29 -3.13
C PHE A 79 -5.01 -4.02 -2.27
N SER A 80 -6.09 -4.43 -2.90
CA SER A 80 -7.18 -5.22 -2.34
C SER A 80 -7.54 -6.35 -3.28
N TYR A 81 -8.25 -7.36 -2.77
CA TYR A 81 -8.61 -8.51 -3.58
C TYR A 81 -9.40 -8.12 -4.83
N ASN A 82 -8.95 -8.66 -5.95
CA ASN A 82 -9.49 -8.50 -7.31
C ASN A 82 -9.57 -7.05 -7.83
N ASP A 83 -8.85 -6.11 -7.23
CA ASP A 83 -8.62 -4.82 -7.89
C ASP A 83 -7.56 -4.94 -9.00
N LYS A 84 -7.36 -3.85 -9.74
CA LYS A 84 -6.36 -3.78 -10.81
C LYS A 84 -4.95 -4.10 -10.28
N HIS A 85 -4.58 -3.50 -9.15
CA HIS A 85 -3.26 -3.64 -8.55
C HIS A 85 -2.97 -5.08 -8.11
N HIS A 86 -3.96 -5.80 -7.60
CA HIS A 86 -3.85 -7.20 -7.26
C HIS A 86 -3.61 -8.08 -8.48
N ASN A 87 -4.31 -7.83 -9.59
CA ASN A 87 -4.11 -8.58 -10.83
C ASN A 87 -2.72 -8.33 -11.45
N ASP A 88 -2.22 -7.10 -11.30
CA ASP A 88 -0.85 -6.74 -11.66
C ASP A 88 0.18 -7.57 -10.87
N LEU A 89 0.01 -7.70 -9.54
CA LEU A 89 0.90 -8.51 -8.70
C LEU A 89 0.82 -10.00 -9.01
N LYS A 90 -0.38 -10.55 -9.28
CA LYS A 90 -0.54 -11.94 -9.72
C LYS A 90 0.29 -12.23 -10.96
N THR A 91 0.23 -11.32 -11.95
CA THR A 91 0.98 -11.46 -13.20
C THR A 91 2.49 -11.48 -12.95
N LEU A 92 3.00 -10.66 -12.03
CA LEU A 92 4.42 -10.64 -11.66
C LEU A 92 4.85 -11.93 -10.93
N GLN A 93 4.00 -12.46 -10.04
CA GLN A 93 4.25 -13.72 -9.34
C GLN A 93 4.22 -14.92 -10.30
N ASP A 94 3.24 -14.98 -11.21
CA ASP A 94 3.09 -16.05 -12.20
C ASP A 94 4.28 -16.10 -13.17
N LYS A 95 4.81 -14.93 -13.54
CA LYS A 95 6.04 -14.80 -14.34
C LYS A 95 7.31 -15.13 -13.55
N LYS A 96 7.21 -15.41 -12.24
CA LYS A 96 8.33 -15.58 -11.31
C LYS A 96 9.29 -14.39 -11.31
N ALA A 97 8.78 -13.19 -11.62
CA ALA A 97 9.56 -11.97 -11.64
C ALA A 97 9.89 -11.51 -10.22
N ILE A 98 8.98 -11.74 -9.27
CA ILE A 98 9.10 -11.32 -7.87
C ILE A 98 8.55 -12.41 -6.96
N ASN A 99 9.25 -12.66 -5.86
CA ASN A 99 8.73 -13.43 -4.74
C ASN A 99 8.32 -12.47 -3.62
N PHE A 100 7.02 -12.33 -3.39
CA PHE A 100 6.47 -11.45 -2.36
C PHE A 100 6.47 -12.06 -0.95
N GLY A 101 6.94 -13.31 -0.78
CA GLY A 101 6.93 -14.03 0.50
C GLY A 101 5.56 -14.58 0.89
N ILE A 102 4.51 -14.26 0.14
CA ILE A 102 3.16 -14.82 0.26
C ILE A 102 2.63 -15.22 -1.12
N ASP A 103 1.61 -16.09 -1.15
CA ASP A 103 0.86 -16.36 -2.36
C ASP A 103 -0.22 -15.28 -2.55
N ILE A 104 -0.05 -14.46 -3.59
CA ILE A 104 -0.94 -13.34 -3.91
C ILE A 104 -2.30 -13.86 -4.39
N HIS A 105 -2.40 -15.09 -4.89
CA HIS A 105 -3.67 -15.64 -5.36
C HIS A 105 -4.68 -15.95 -4.24
N VAL A 106 -4.22 -16.12 -3.01
CA VAL A 106 -5.03 -16.59 -1.87
C VAL A 106 -5.23 -15.55 -0.77
N VAL A 107 -5.03 -14.27 -1.10
CA VAL A 107 -5.25 -13.17 -0.14
C VAL A 107 -6.73 -13.03 0.26
N ASN A 108 -6.96 -12.66 1.53
CA ASN A 108 -8.30 -12.48 2.07
C ASN A 108 -9.04 -11.29 1.39
N PRO A 109 -10.28 -11.49 0.92
CA PRO A 109 -11.02 -10.48 0.16
C PRO A 109 -11.51 -9.26 0.95
N GLN A 110 -11.51 -9.33 2.28
CA GLN A 110 -11.98 -8.26 3.16
C GLN A 110 -10.85 -7.43 3.75
N ARG A 111 -9.61 -7.62 3.28
CA ARG A 111 -8.41 -6.97 3.85
C ARG A 111 -7.76 -6.06 2.83
N ILE A 112 -7.07 -5.05 3.33
CA ILE A 112 -6.20 -4.17 2.55
C ILE A 112 -4.77 -4.67 2.73
N TYR A 113 -4.01 -4.71 1.65
CA TYR A 113 -2.61 -5.09 1.67
C TYR A 113 -1.75 -3.91 1.23
N VAL A 114 -0.60 -3.78 1.89
CA VAL A 114 0.39 -2.75 1.57
C VAL A 114 1.71 -3.46 1.31
N LEU A 115 2.21 -3.33 0.09
CA LEU A 115 3.58 -3.72 -0.24
C LEU A 115 4.47 -2.50 0.04
N GLU A 116 5.22 -2.54 1.14
CA GLU A 116 6.30 -1.61 1.43
C GLU A 116 7.54 -2.03 0.66
N MET A 117 8.24 -1.05 0.09
CA MET A 117 9.46 -1.26 -0.66
C MET A 117 10.40 -0.06 -0.55
N ASP A 118 11.69 -0.31 -0.74
CA ASP A 118 12.70 0.71 -0.89
C ASP A 118 12.97 0.94 -2.37
N LYS A 119 13.19 2.19 -2.77
CA LYS A 119 13.66 2.48 -4.12
C LYS A 119 15.13 2.11 -4.22
N THR A 120 15.49 1.27 -5.18
CA THR A 120 16.89 0.93 -5.42
C THR A 120 17.66 2.18 -5.85
N GLN A 121 18.80 2.44 -5.22
CA GLN A 121 19.62 3.64 -5.50
C GLN A 121 20.44 3.55 -6.80
N ASP A 122 20.34 2.47 -7.59
CA ASP A 122 21.16 2.33 -8.80
C ASP A 122 20.42 1.73 -9.99
N LEU A 123 20.13 2.59 -10.98
CA LEU A 123 19.74 2.20 -12.34
C LEU A 123 20.94 1.74 -13.20
N LYS A 124 22.17 1.78 -12.67
CA LYS A 124 23.40 1.52 -13.43
C LYS A 124 23.80 0.04 -13.54
N VAL A 125 23.11 -0.87 -12.87
CA VAL A 125 23.56 -2.28 -12.78
C VAL A 125 22.88 -3.21 -13.81
N TYR A 126 21.87 -2.75 -14.55
CA TYR A 126 21.12 -3.61 -15.49
C TYR A 126 21.35 -3.33 -16.99
N ASP A 127 22.41 -2.60 -17.35
CA ASP A 127 22.85 -2.41 -18.75
C ASP A 127 24.07 -3.28 -19.13
N THR A 128 24.25 -4.42 -18.47
CA THR A 128 25.20 -5.46 -18.92
C THR A 128 24.67 -6.84 -18.55
N VAL A 129 23.97 -7.51 -19.48
CA VAL A 129 24.42 -8.73 -20.19
C VAL A 129 23.62 -8.89 -21.48
#